data_AF-A0A3R8QC81-F1
#
_entry.id   AF-A0A3R8QC81-F1
#
_cell.length_a   1.000
_cell.length_b   1.000
_cell.length_c   1.000
_cell.angle_alpha   90.00
_cell.angle_beta   90.00
_cell.angle_gamma   90.00
#
_symmetry.space_group_name_H-M   'P 1'
#
loop_
_entity.id
_entity.type
_entity.pdbx_description
1 polymer ?
#
loop_
_entity_poly.entity_id
_entity_poly.type
_entity_poly.pdbx_seq_one_letter_code
_entity_poly.pdbx_strand_id
1 'polypeptide(L)'
;MGKTWQPQDHKKFAREAKLGKTYYYIVNLSPRAGAWEDKQLYSEVVFDGHAAFTGTPTANGYSAATLCLQYGPIYEDQPRGIRNAAVAAPQVAGPLSQGYEGVLDHAEIRGLEKQVADSSDPRTRRRFL
;
A
#
# COMPACT_ATOMS: atom_id res chain seq x y z
N MET A 1 10.81 -9.73 19.67
CA MET A 1 9.49 -9.32 19.17
C MET A 1 9.06 -8.21 20.09
N GLY A 2 9.09 -6.98 19.60
CA GLY A 2 8.80 -5.76 20.34
C GLY A 2 7.34 -5.72 20.79
N LYS A 3 7.02 -4.70 21.58
CA LYS A 3 5.67 -4.49 22.08
C LYS A 3 4.71 -4.17 20.93
N THR A 4 3.46 -4.58 21.14
CA THR A 4 2.33 -4.22 20.28
C THR A 4 1.25 -3.60 21.15
N TRP A 5 0.63 -2.52 20.69
CA TRP A 5 -0.48 -1.86 21.35
C TRP A 5 -1.72 -1.94 20.47
N GLN A 6 -2.80 -2.48 21.02
CA GLN A 6 -4.08 -2.53 20.35
C GLN A 6 -4.77 -1.16 20.39
N PRO A 7 -5.75 -0.86 19.53
CA PRO A 7 -6.51 0.40 19.60
C PRO A 7 -7.10 0.70 20.98
N GLN A 8 -7.44 -0.35 21.73
CA GLN A 8 -7.96 -0.27 23.09
C GLN A 8 -6.89 0.24 24.09
N ASP A 9 -5.62 -0.03 23.80
CA ASP A 9 -4.46 0.36 24.61
C ASP A 9 -3.95 1.78 24.30
N HIS A 10 -4.67 2.58 23.52
CA HIS A 10 -4.25 3.92 23.08
C HIS A 10 -3.74 4.82 24.21
N LYS A 11 -4.36 4.79 25.40
CA LYS A 11 -3.89 5.58 26.57
C LYS A 11 -2.58 5.05 27.16
N LYS A 12 -2.34 3.74 27.06
CA LYS A 12 -1.09 3.12 27.50
C LYS A 12 0.01 3.43 26.49
N PHE A 13 -0.27 3.29 25.21
CA PHE A 13 0.63 3.67 24.14
C PHE A 13 1.05 5.14 24.24
N ALA A 14 0.11 6.07 24.43
CA ALA A 14 0.44 7.49 24.55
C ALA A 14 1.36 7.85 25.73
N ARG A 15 1.39 7.01 26.78
CA ARG A 15 2.31 7.16 27.93
C ARG A 15 3.67 6.51 27.69
N GLU A 16 3.71 5.42 26.92
CA GLU A 16 4.94 4.67 26.62
C GLU A 16 5.67 5.20 25.37
N ALA A 17 4.97 5.93 24.50
CA ALA A 17 5.51 6.50 23.28
C ALA A 17 6.62 7.52 23.60
N LYS A 18 7.82 7.21 23.11
CA LYS A 18 9.01 8.07 23.20
C LYS A 18 9.19 8.90 21.93
N LEU A 19 9.61 10.15 22.11
CA LEU A 19 10.04 10.99 21.00
C LEU A 19 11.26 10.41 20.27
N GLY A 20 11.35 10.69 18.97
CA GLY A 20 12.47 10.28 18.11
C GLY A 20 12.55 8.77 17.83
N LYS A 21 11.69 7.96 18.45
CA LYS A 21 11.58 6.54 18.18
C LYS A 21 10.57 6.27 17.07
N THR A 22 10.94 5.38 16.15
CA THR A 22 10.06 4.89 15.09
C THR A 22 9.11 3.82 15.62
N TYR A 23 7.83 3.98 15.33
CA TYR A 23 6.79 2.98 15.52
C TYR A 23 6.16 2.65 14.17
N TYR A 24 5.53 1.49 14.08
CA TYR A 24 4.98 0.98 12.83
C TYR A 24 3.50 0.67 12.99
N TYR A 25 2.71 0.84 11.93
CA TYR A 25 1.31 0.41 11.89
C TYR A 25 0.97 -0.15 10.52
N ILE A 26 -0.03 -1.03 10.47
CA ILE A 26 -0.45 -1.69 9.22
C ILE A 26 -1.64 -0.94 8.63
N VAL A 27 -1.52 -0.55 7.38
CA VAL A 27 -2.58 0.00 6.55
C VAL A 27 -3.15 -1.13 5.70
N ASN A 28 -4.44 -1.42 5.92
CA ASN A 28 -5.17 -2.35 5.07
C ASN A 28 -5.71 -1.58 3.86
N LEU A 29 -5.34 -2.02 2.66
CA LEU A 29 -5.86 -1.44 1.42
C LEU A 29 -7.23 -2.01 1.09
N SER A 30 -8.07 -1.19 0.48
CA SER A 30 -9.37 -1.64 -0.02
C SER A 30 -9.16 -2.68 -1.13
N PRO A 31 -9.97 -3.76 -1.18
CA PRO A 31 -9.92 -4.73 -2.28
C PRO A 31 -10.14 -4.11 -3.67
N ARG A 32 -10.71 -2.89 -3.73
CA ARG A 32 -10.94 -2.14 -4.97
C ARG A 32 -9.71 -1.37 -5.46
N ALA A 33 -8.64 -1.28 -4.69
CA ALA A 33 -7.43 -0.52 -5.04
C ALA A 33 -6.64 -1.13 -6.22
N GLY A 34 -7.01 -2.34 -6.68
CA GLY A 34 -6.39 -3.04 -7.79
C GLY A 34 -5.93 -4.43 -7.34
N ALA A 35 -6.07 -5.44 -8.20
CA ALA A 35 -5.69 -6.82 -7.88
C ALA A 35 -4.16 -7.01 -7.75
N TRP A 36 -3.38 -6.02 -8.17
CA TRP A 36 -1.92 -6.02 -8.23
C TRP A 36 -1.25 -5.34 -7.04
N GLU A 37 -2.00 -4.68 -6.15
CA GLU A 37 -1.47 -4.09 -4.93
C GLU A 37 -1.48 -5.07 -3.76
N ASP A 38 -0.53 -4.91 -2.84
CA ASP A 38 -0.48 -5.72 -1.62
C ASP A 38 -1.68 -5.39 -0.73
N LYS A 39 -2.34 -6.41 -0.16
CA LYS A 39 -3.52 -6.20 0.70
C LYS A 39 -3.19 -5.43 1.98
N GLN A 40 -1.95 -5.56 2.45
CA GLN A 40 -1.46 -4.97 3.69
C GLN A 40 -0.12 -4.31 3.43
N LEU A 41 -0.01 -3.06 3.84
CA LEU A 41 1.23 -2.29 3.81
C LEU A 41 1.52 -1.82 5.23
N TYR A 42 2.78 -1.58 5.56
CA TYR A 42 3.12 -0.94 6.82
C TYR A 42 3.52 0.51 6.58
N SER A 43 3.25 1.37 7.55
CA SER A 43 3.69 2.76 7.57
C SER A 43 4.48 3.03 8.85
N GLU A 44 5.40 3.98 8.76
CA GLU A 44 6.31 4.37 9.83
C GLU A 44 5.86 5.70 10.42
N VAL A 45 5.93 5.83 11.75
CA VAL A 45 5.66 7.09 12.43
C VAL A 45 6.73 7.38 13.47
N VAL A 46 7.23 8.60 13.45
CA VAL A 46 8.16 9.14 14.44
C VAL A 46 7.48 10.31 15.11
N PHE A 47 7.40 10.28 16.44
CA PHE A 47 6.91 11.41 17.22
C PHE A 47 8.04 12.41 17.42
N ASP A 48 7.88 13.60 16.86
CA ASP A 48 8.87 14.68 16.83
C ASP A 48 8.50 15.85 17.76
N GLY A 49 7.23 15.94 18.15
CA GLY A 49 6.72 17.02 19.00
C GLY A 49 5.82 16.54 20.12
N HIS A 50 5.35 17.52 20.89
CA HIS A 50 4.32 17.33 21.90
C HIS A 50 3.15 18.28 21.63
N ALA A 51 1.94 17.83 21.97
CA ALA A 51 0.77 18.69 22.01
C ALA A 51 0.96 19.76 23.11
N ALA A 52 0.74 21.03 22.76
CA ALA A 52 1.00 22.17 23.64
C ALA A 52 0.26 22.12 24.99
N PHE A 53 -0.95 21.54 25.02
CA PHE A 53 -1.80 21.52 26.22
C PHE A 53 -1.74 20.21 27.01
N THR A 54 -1.63 19.07 26.33
CA THR A 54 -1.67 17.74 26.97
C THR A 54 -0.29 17.12 27.18
N GLY A 55 0.76 17.69 26.58
CA GLY A 55 2.11 17.15 26.65
C GLY A 55 2.27 15.76 26.00
N THR A 56 1.26 15.29 25.26
CA THR A 56 1.29 13.98 24.61
C THR A 56 2.13 14.03 23.35
N PRO A 57 2.93 12.98 23.04
CA PRO A 57 3.69 12.91 21.80
C PRO A 57 2.78 13.06 20.57
N THR A 58 3.23 13.84 19.58
CA THR A 58 2.50 14.12 18.34
C THR A 58 3.36 13.85 17.12
N ALA A 59 2.72 13.40 16.04
CA ALA A 59 3.32 13.17 14.73
C ALA A 59 2.25 13.39 13.65
N ASN A 60 2.60 14.04 12.54
CA ASN A 60 1.71 14.20 11.38
C ASN A 60 0.31 14.74 11.72
N GLY A 61 0.20 15.65 12.70
CA GLY A 61 -1.07 16.22 13.17
C GLY A 61 -1.89 15.31 14.10
N TYR A 62 -1.42 14.10 14.39
CA TYR A 62 -2.05 13.17 15.32
C TYR A 62 -1.31 13.11 16.66
N SER A 63 -2.06 12.97 17.76
CA SER A 63 -1.48 12.51 19.02
C SER A 63 -1.21 11.01 18.97
N ALA A 64 -0.25 10.52 19.76
CA ALA A 64 0.01 9.09 19.88
C ALA A 64 -1.25 8.27 20.22
N ALA A 65 -2.13 8.80 21.09
CA ALA A 65 -3.40 8.17 21.43
C ALA A 65 -4.33 8.07 20.21
N THR A 66 -4.53 9.19 19.50
CA THR A 66 -5.42 9.25 18.33
C THR A 66 -4.92 8.33 17.22
N LEU A 67 -3.61 8.31 16.98
CA LEU A 67 -2.99 7.46 15.97
C LEU A 67 -3.23 5.97 16.28
N CYS A 68 -3.05 5.56 17.53
CA CYS A 68 -3.30 4.19 17.96
C CYS A 68 -4.80 3.81 17.87
N LEU A 69 -5.71 4.74 18.18
CA LEU A 69 -7.15 4.53 18.03
C LEU A 69 -7.57 4.35 16.57
N GLN A 70 -7.03 5.15 15.66
CA GLN A 70 -7.47 5.20 14.27
C GLN A 70 -6.81 4.14 13.39
N TYR A 71 -5.51 3.90 13.59
CA TYR A 71 -4.69 3.03 12.74
C TYR A 71 -4.13 1.81 13.47
N GLY A 72 -4.37 1.68 14.78
CA GLY A 72 -3.87 0.55 15.55
C GLY A 72 -4.37 -0.80 15.00
N PRO A 73 -3.59 -1.88 15.16
CA PRO A 73 -2.50 -2.04 16.15
C PRO A 73 -1.19 -1.31 15.79
N ILE A 74 -0.48 -0.82 16.80
CA ILE A 74 0.85 -0.18 16.67
C ILE A 74 1.93 -1.15 17.13
N TYR A 75 3.03 -1.23 16.39
CA TYR A 75 4.14 -2.13 16.61
C TYR A 75 5.41 -1.35 16.92
N GLU A 76 6.18 -1.84 17.89
CA GLU A 76 7.48 -1.30 18.24
C GLU A 76 8.57 -1.69 17.24
N ASP A 77 8.50 -2.91 16.70
CA ASP A 77 9.40 -3.42 15.69
C ASP A 77 8.73 -3.40 14.31
N GLN A 78 9.54 -3.29 13.26
CA GLN A 78 9.07 -3.37 11.88
C GLN A 78 8.38 -4.72 11.60
N PRO A 79 7.15 -4.73 11.07
CA PRO A 79 6.49 -5.96 10.65
C PRO A 79 7.28 -6.67 9.54
N ARG A 80 7.56 -7.98 9.73
CA ARG A 80 8.31 -8.77 8.76
C ARG A 80 7.42 -9.22 7.59
N GLY A 81 7.95 -9.17 6.37
CA GLY A 81 7.25 -9.67 5.18
C GLY A 81 6.13 -8.75 4.66
N ILE A 82 6.01 -7.54 5.21
CA ILE A 82 5.07 -6.52 4.74
C ILE A 82 5.90 -5.40 4.09
N ARG A 83 5.44 -4.84 2.97
CA ARG A 83 6.10 -3.73 2.28
C ARG A 83 5.73 -2.38 2.93
N ASN A 84 6.67 -1.43 2.89
CA ASN A 84 6.42 -0.05 3.31
C ASN A 84 5.46 0.63 2.32
N ALA A 85 4.44 1.31 2.81
CA ALA A 85 3.45 2.04 2.00
C ALA A 85 4.06 3.15 1.12
N ALA A 86 5.22 3.70 1.50
CA ALA A 86 5.94 4.71 0.73
C ALA A 86 6.78 4.11 -0.41
N VAL A 87 7.04 2.80 -0.41
CA VAL A 87 7.82 2.12 -1.45
C VAL A 87 6.87 1.70 -2.57
N ALA A 88 7.24 1.93 -3.83
CA ALA A 88 6.43 1.51 -4.98
C ALA A 88 6.24 -0.02 -5.01
N ALA A 89 5.05 -0.46 -5.43
CA ALA A 89 4.79 -1.87 -5.70
C ALA A 89 5.69 -2.37 -6.85
N PRO A 90 6.02 -3.68 -6.89
CA PRO A 90 6.67 -4.28 -8.04
C PRO A 90 5.88 -3.97 -9.32
N GLN A 91 6.50 -3.26 -10.27
CA GLN A 91 5.84 -2.90 -11.51
C GLN A 91 5.77 -4.13 -12.43
N VAL A 92 4.57 -4.67 -12.61
CA VAL A 92 4.28 -5.75 -13.58
C VAL A 92 4.10 -5.23 -15.02
N ALA A 93 4.14 -3.92 -15.24
CA ALA A 93 4.03 -3.28 -16.54
C ALA A 93 4.92 -2.01 -16.62
N GLY A 94 6.17 -2.13 -16.17
CA GLY A 94 7.16 -1.07 -16.38
C GLY A 94 7.42 -0.84 -17.88
N PRO A 95 8.01 0.32 -18.26
CA PRO A 95 8.36 0.56 -19.66
C PRO A 95 9.24 -0.56 -20.17
N LEU A 96 8.78 -1.25 -21.22
CA LEU A 96 9.54 -2.28 -21.90
C LEU A 96 10.85 -1.65 -22.41
N SER A 97 11.95 -2.39 -22.31
CA SER A 97 13.21 -1.98 -22.91
C SER A 97 13.00 -1.70 -24.41
N GLN A 98 13.69 -0.69 -24.93
CA GLN A 98 13.63 -0.39 -26.36
C GLN A 98 14.08 -1.64 -27.15
N GLY A 99 13.20 -2.18 -27.99
CA GLY A 99 13.46 -3.44 -28.73
C GLY A 99 13.10 -4.72 -27.96
N TYR A 100 12.21 -4.67 -26.96
CA TYR A 100 11.68 -5.88 -26.34
C TYR A 100 11.01 -6.79 -27.38
N GLU A 101 11.55 -8.00 -27.50
CA GLU A 101 10.95 -9.12 -28.22
C GLU A 101 10.57 -10.20 -27.19
N GLY A 102 9.29 -10.51 -27.09
CA GLY A 102 8.76 -11.57 -26.24
C GLY A 102 8.08 -12.63 -27.10
N VAL A 103 8.32 -13.91 -26.79
CA VAL A 103 7.56 -15.01 -27.40
C VAL A 103 6.16 -14.99 -26.82
N LEU A 104 5.16 -14.77 -27.66
CA LEU A 104 3.75 -14.79 -27.25
C LEU A 104 3.35 -16.20 -26.82
N ASP A 105 2.57 -16.28 -25.74
CA ASP A 105 1.98 -17.55 -25.34
C ASP A 105 0.79 -17.94 -26.25
N HIS A 106 0.34 -19.18 -26.13
CA HIS A 106 -0.73 -19.71 -26.99
C HIS A 106 -2.08 -18.98 -26.77
N ALA A 107 -2.32 -18.39 -25.60
CA ALA A 107 -3.55 -17.65 -25.32
C ALA A 107 -3.50 -16.26 -25.97
N GLU A 108 -2.35 -15.59 -25.91
CA GLU A 108 -2.08 -14.31 -26.56
C GLU A 108 -2.17 -14.41 -28.07
N ILE A 109 -1.56 -15.45 -28.68
CA ILE A 109 -1.65 -15.72 -30.12
C ILE A 109 -3.12 -15.87 -30.55
N ARG A 110 -3.90 -16.69 -29.83
CA ARG A 110 -5.32 -16.90 -30.12
C ARG A 110 -6.14 -15.60 -30.01
N GLY A 111 -5.81 -14.75 -29.04
CA GLY A 111 -6.46 -13.45 -28.87
C GLY A 111 -6.21 -12.52 -30.07
N LEU A 112 -4.96 -12.46 -30.54
CA LEU A 112 -4.58 -11.67 -31.71
C LEU A 112 -5.22 -12.19 -32.99
N GLU A 113 -5.23 -13.50 -33.20
CA GLU A 113 -5.91 -14.13 -34.35
C GLU A 113 -7.39 -13.76 -34.41
N LYS A 114 -8.07 -13.81 -33.25
CA LYS A 114 -9.48 -13.40 -33.15
C LYS A 114 -9.65 -11.92 -33.48
N GLN A 115 -8.79 -11.06 -32.95
CA GLN A 115 -8.87 -9.62 -33.19
C GLN A 115 -8.63 -9.27 -34.66
N VAL A 116 -7.71 -9.97 -35.33
CA VAL A 116 -7.49 -9.86 -36.77
C VAL A 116 -8.73 -10.31 -37.53
N ALA A 117 -9.31 -11.46 -37.20
CA ALA A 117 -10.52 -11.96 -37.84
C ALA A 117 -11.70 -10.97 -37.70
N ASP A 118 -11.95 -10.46 -36.49
CA ASP A 118 -13.03 -9.52 -36.20
C ASP A 118 -12.83 -8.15 -36.90
N SER A 119 -11.58 -7.74 -37.12
CA SER A 119 -11.24 -6.47 -37.79
C SER A 119 -11.21 -6.54 -39.33
N SER A 120 -11.08 -7.76 -39.87
CA SER A 120 -10.98 -8.04 -41.30
C SER A 120 -12.35 -8.27 -41.95
N ASP A 121 -13.35 -8.71 -41.17
CA ASP A 121 -14.74 -8.79 -41.64
C ASP A 121 -15.40 -7.38 -41.66
N PRO A 122 -15.80 -6.87 -42.84
CA PRO A 122 -16.45 -5.57 -42.99
C PRO A 122 -17.77 -5.43 -42.21
N ARG A 123 -18.41 -6.55 -41.84
CA ARG A 123 -19.69 -6.57 -41.11
C ARG A 123 -19.54 -6.44 -39.60
N THR A 124 -18.41 -6.86 -39.03
CA THR A 124 -18.13 -6.80 -37.57
C THR A 124 -17.19 -5.66 -37.20
N ARG A 125 -16.51 -5.05 -38.19
CA ARG A 125 -15.68 -3.87 -37.99
C ARG A 125 -16.52 -2.70 -37.46
N ARG A 126 -16.37 -2.34 -36.17
CA ARG A 126 -16.92 -1.10 -35.62
C ARG A 126 -16.31 0.08 -36.37
N ARG A 127 -17.15 0.81 -37.13
CA ARG A 127 -16.79 2.13 -37.66
C ARG A 127 -16.76 3.08 -36.48
N PHE A 128 -15.56 3.55 -36.13
CA PHE A 128 -15.45 4.76 -35.30
C PHE A 128 -15.92 5.93 -36.16
N LEU A 129 -17.15 6.40 -35.88
CA LEU A 129 -17.66 7.71 -36.29
C LEU A 129 -17.46 8.67 -35.12
#